data_AF-A0A7W1GHY6-F1
#
_entry.id   AF-A0A7W1GHY6-F1
#
_cell.length_a   1.000
_cell.length_b   1.000
_cell.length_c   1.000
_cell.angle_alpha   90.00
_cell.angle_beta   90.00
_cell.angle_gamma   90.00
#
_symmetry.space_group_name_H-M   'P 1'
#
loop_
_entity.id
_entity.type
_entity.pdbx_description
1 polymer ?
#
loop_
_entity_poly.entity_id
_entity_poly.type
_entity_poly.pdbx_seq_one_letter_code
_entity_poly.pdbx_strand_id
1 'polypeptide(L)' 'MHQILLALNGIHILENMNTEEMVKDKAWEFLFTLGPARITGGVQAIINPIAIT' A
#
# COMPACT_ATOMS: atom_id res chain seq x y z
N MET A 1 7.60 -8.75 -13.13
CA MET A 1 7.25 -7.41 -12.62
C MET A 1 7.77 -7.23 -11.19
N HIS A 2 7.40 -8.10 -10.24
CA HIS A 2 7.91 -8.07 -8.84
C HIS A 2 9.42 -7.94 -8.69
N GLN A 3 10.23 -8.68 -9.46
CA GLN A 3 11.71 -8.56 -9.36
C GLN A 3 12.25 -7.19 -9.74
N ILE A 4 11.63 -6.54 -10.74
CA ILE A 4 12.03 -5.20 -11.16
C ILE A 4 11.74 -4.22 -10.03
N LEU A 5 10.52 -4.25 -9.48
CA LEU A 5 10.13 -3.32 -8.42
C LEU A 5 10.89 -3.58 -7.10
N LEU A 6 10.84 -4.80 -6.59
CA LEU A 6 11.38 -5.12 -5.26
C LEU A 6 12.91 -5.23 -5.29
N ALA A 7 13.45 -6.13 -6.12
CA ALA A 7 14.87 -6.50 -6.06
C ALA A 7 15.78 -5.47 -6.73
N LEU A 8 15.35 -4.89 -7.86
CA LEU A 8 16.19 -3.94 -8.60
C LEU A 8 15.96 -2.49 -8.16
N ASN A 9 14.77 -2.14 -7.68
CA ASN A 9 14.42 -0.74 -7.38
C ASN A 9 14.01 -0.48 -5.92
N GLY A 10 13.89 -1.51 -5.07
CA GLY A 10 13.49 -1.33 -3.66
C GLY A 10 12.07 -0.79 -3.46
N ILE A 11 11.20 -0.90 -4.47
CA ILE A 11 9.83 -0.40 -4.45
C ILE A 11 8.89 -1.46 -3.87
N HIS A 12 8.25 -1.13 -2.75
CA HIS A 12 7.24 -1.98 -2.11
C HIS A 12 5.95 -2.08 -2.93
N ILE A 13 5.26 -3.21 -2.81
CA ILE A 13 4.02 -3.50 -3.54
C ILE A 13 2.88 -3.62 -2.52
N LEU A 14 1.76 -2.96 -2.82
CA LEU A 14 0.49 -3.18 -2.12
C LEU A 14 -0.38 -4.08 -2.99
N GLU A 15 -0.86 -5.19 -2.43
CA GLU A 15 -1.68 -6.16 -3.14
C GLU A 15 -3.04 -6.27 -2.46
N ASN A 16 -4.06 -6.65 -3.24
CA ASN A 16 -5.42 -6.90 -2.76
C ASN A 16 -6.09 -5.70 -2.07
N MET A 17 -5.89 -4.50 -2.63
CA MET A 17 -6.51 -3.26 -2.16
C MET A 17 -7.96 -3.13 -2.65
N ASN A 18 -8.87 -2.66 -1.81
CA ASN A 18 -10.19 -2.21 -2.24
C ASN A 18 -10.22 -0.69 -2.38
N THR A 19 -10.47 -0.20 -3.59
CA THR A 19 -10.52 1.23 -3.92
C THR A 19 -11.89 1.68 -4.44
N GLU A 20 -12.92 0.84 -4.34
CA GLU A 20 -14.24 1.09 -4.95
C GLU A 20 -14.85 2.41 -4.48
N GLU A 21 -14.88 2.65 -3.16
CA GLU A 21 -15.43 3.89 -2.58
C GLU A 21 -14.61 5.12 -2.98
N MET A 22 -13.28 5.01 -3.02
CA MET A 22 -12.41 6.11 -3.43
C MET A 22 -12.66 6.53 -4.89
N VAL A 23 -12.94 5.56 -5.76
CA VAL A 23 -13.30 5.83 -7.16
C VAL A 23 -14.66 6.52 -7.26
N LYS A 24 -15.66 6.09 -6.46
CA LYS A 24 -16.98 6.74 -6.39
C LYS A 24 -16.85 8.22 -5.99
N ASP A 25 -15.99 8.48 -5.01
CA ASP A 25 -15.77 9.83 -4.46
C ASP A 25 -14.80 10.68 -5.30
N LYS A 26 -14.22 10.13 -6.37
CA LYS A 26 -13.18 10.79 -7.18
C LYS A 26 -11.98 11.27 -6.34
N ALA A 27 -11.64 10.50 -5.30
CA ALA A 27 -10.54 10.79 -4.40
C ALA A 27 -9.20 10.40 -5.05
N TRP A 28 -8.70 11.26 -5.94
CA TRP A 28 -7.46 11.01 -6.68
C TRP A 28 -6.19 11.48 -5.94
N GLU A 29 -6.35 12.48 -5.09
CA GLU A 29 -5.30 13.02 -4.24
C GLU A 29 -5.79 12.96 -2.80
N PHE A 30 -4.98 12.35 -1.93
CA PHE A 30 -5.32 12.13 -0.53
C PHE A 30 -4.02 11.92 0.24
N LEU A 31 -4.07 12.18 1.53
CA LEU A 31 -3.02 11.73 2.43
C LEU A 31 -3.15 10.21 2.59
N PHE A 32 -2.13 9.49 2.11
CA PHE A 32 -2.02 8.06 2.30
C PHE A 32 -1.31 7.75 3.62
N THR A 33 -1.94 6.96 4.47
CA THR A 33 -1.32 6.43 5.68
C THR A 33 -1.35 4.90 5.66
N LEU A 34 -0.26 4.31 6.14
CA LEU A 34 -0.10 2.88 6.27
C LEU A 34 0.36 2.63 7.70
N GLY A 35 -0.49 2.03 8.54
CA GLY A 35 -0.07 1.66 9.89
C GLY A 35 0.96 0.53 9.83
N PRO A 36 2.24 0.74 10.20
CA PRO A 36 3.22 -0.32 10.14
C PRO A 36 3.01 -1.26 11.33
N ALA A 37 2.86 -2.55 11.05
CA ALA A 37 3.07 -3.57 12.08
C ALA A 37 4.59 -3.66 12.36
N ARG A 38 5.00 -3.43 13.61
CA ARG A 38 6.41 -3.49 14.00
C ARG A 38 6.85 -4.95 14.10
N ILE A 39 7.26 -5.53 12.97
CA ILE A 39 7.68 -6.93 12.83
C ILE A 39 9.13 -6.96 12.36
N THR A 40 9.96 -7.78 13.00
CA THR A 40 11.36 -7.98 12.59
C THR A 40 11.49 -9.31 11.84
N GLY A 41 12.18 -9.30 10.70
CA GLY A 41 12.44 -10.49 9.88
C GLY A 41 11.29 -10.93 8.96
N GLY A 42 10.18 -10.18 8.92
CA GLY A 42 9.08 -10.44 7.98
C GLY A 42 9.40 -9.96 6.57
N VAL A 43 8.99 -10.74 5.56
CA VAL A 43 9.10 -10.37 4.13
C VAL A 43 7.83 -9.70 3.59
N GLN A 44 6.74 -9.77 4.35
CA GLN A 44 5.44 -9.19 4.05
C GLN A 44 4.68 -8.93 5.36
N ALA A 45 3.75 -7.98 5.35
CA ALA A 45 2.87 -7.70 6.48
C ALA A 45 1.43 -7.51 5.99
N ILE A 46 0.47 -7.95 6.79
CA ILE A 46 -0.92 -7.52 6.65
C ILE A 46 -1.00 -6.08 7.16
N ILE A 47 -1.56 -5.19 6.35
CA ILE A 47 -1.62 -3.76 6.62
C ILE A 47 -3.06 -3.26 6.55
N ASN A 48 -3.32 -2.15 7.23
CA ASN A 48 -4.56 -1.38 7.08
C ASN A 48 -4.22 -0.03 6.44
N PRO A 49 -4.40 0.12 5.13
CA PRO A 49 -4.14 1.36 4.42
C PRO A 49 -5.34 2.30 4.58
N ILE A 50 -5.08 3.57 4.90
CA ILE A 50 -6.13 4.58 5.07
C ILE A 50 -5.82 5.77 4.18
N ALA A 51 -6.79 6.14 3.35
CA ALA A 51 -6.80 7.40 2.61
C ALA A 51 -7.56 8.45 3.43
N ILE A 52 -6.96 9.61 3.61
CA ILE A 52 -7.54 10.75 4.33
C ILE A 52 -7.63 11.92 3.34
N THR A 53 -8.84 12.46 3.16
CA THR A 53 -9.15 13.59 2.28
C THR A 53 -9.27 14.91 3.04
#